data_AF-A0AAD6P788-F1
#
_entry.id   AF-A0AAD6P788-F1
#
_cell.length_a   1.000
_cell.length_b   1.000
_cell.length_c   1.000
_cell.angle_alpha   90.00
_cell.angle_beta   90.00
_cell.angle_gamma   90.00
#
_symmetry.space_group_name_H-M   'P 1'
#
loop_
_entity.id
_entity.type
_entity.pdbx_description
1 polymer ?
#
loop_
_entity_poly.entity_id
_entity_poly.type
_entity_poly.pdbx_seq_one_letter_code
_entity_poly.pdbx_strand_id
1 'polypeptide(L)'
;MQVKVVLRSDHVSAMLDKVAIISGGGSGHEPAHAGFVGEGMLSAAICGEVFASPQVDAILAGIRAVTGPMGCLLIVKNYTGDRLNFGLAAEQAKSEGYKVETVIVGDDCAFTSTSRHSWTKRVAGAAAAAGLSLDEVAAEAKRASEMVGTMGVALSVCTLPGQVTSDRLGPGKMELGLGIHNEPGAALADLQPVEVVVSHVLQQILSPVC
;
A
#
# COMPACT_ATOMS: atom_id res chain seq x y z
N MET A 1 17.12 -0.77 18.08
CA MET A 1 15.84 -0.68 17.35
C MET A 1 15.52 -2.05 16.78
N GLN A 2 14.25 -2.45 16.72
CA GLN A 2 13.84 -3.76 16.20
C GLN A 2 13.31 -3.60 14.78
N VAL A 3 13.95 -4.26 13.82
CA VAL A 3 13.49 -4.31 12.43
C VAL A 3 12.32 -5.32 12.35
N LYS A 4 11.13 -4.84 11.97
CA LYS A 4 9.91 -5.65 11.83
C LYS A 4 9.64 -5.93 10.36
N VAL A 5 10.07 -7.11 9.90
CA VAL A 5 9.95 -7.56 8.51
C VAL A 5 9.38 -8.98 8.49
N VAL A 6 8.34 -9.19 7.69
CA VAL A 6 7.77 -10.52 7.42
C VAL A 6 8.23 -10.96 6.05
N LEU A 7 8.89 -12.12 5.97
CA LEU A 7 9.45 -12.70 4.75
C LEU A 7 8.76 -14.03 4.44
N ARG A 8 8.71 -14.39 3.16
CA ARG A 8 8.31 -15.75 2.77
C ARG A 8 9.39 -16.75 3.18
N SER A 9 9.00 -17.93 3.67
CA SER A 9 9.96 -18.91 4.24
C SER A 9 10.97 -19.46 3.23
N ASP A 10 10.63 -19.44 1.95
CA ASP A 10 11.40 -19.91 0.79
C ASP A 10 12.12 -18.78 0.02
N HIS A 11 12.18 -17.56 0.56
CA HIS A 11 12.71 -16.38 -0.16
C HIS A 11 14.11 -16.60 -0.75
N VAL A 12 14.99 -17.35 -0.08
CA VAL A 12 16.36 -17.62 -0.57
C VAL A 12 16.36 -18.39 -1.89
N SER A 13 15.52 -19.42 -2.04
CA SER A 13 15.46 -20.23 -3.25
C SER A 13 14.56 -19.63 -4.32
N ALA A 14 13.46 -18.97 -3.92
CA ALA A 14 12.47 -18.48 -4.85
C ALA A 14 12.80 -17.15 -5.54
N MET A 15 13.80 -16.41 -5.04
CA MET A 15 14.24 -15.12 -5.60
C MET A 15 15.50 -15.24 -6.47
N LEU A 16 15.96 -16.46 -6.78
CA LEU A 16 17.12 -16.71 -7.64
C LEU A 16 16.86 -16.31 -9.09
N ASP A 17 15.65 -16.56 -9.57
CA ASP A 17 15.21 -16.43 -10.97
C ASP A 17 13.99 -15.50 -11.15
N LYS A 18 13.53 -14.84 -10.07
CA LYS A 18 12.31 -14.00 -10.06
C LYS A 18 12.53 -12.65 -9.42
N VAL A 19 11.79 -11.65 -9.89
CA VAL A 19 11.73 -10.31 -9.30
C VAL A 19 11.08 -10.39 -7.92
N ALA A 20 11.72 -9.81 -6.90
CA ALA A 20 11.15 -9.77 -5.56
C ALA A 20 10.10 -8.64 -5.45
N ILE A 21 8.93 -8.93 -4.88
CA ILE A 21 7.89 -7.92 -4.66
C ILE A 21 7.87 -7.52 -3.19
N ILE A 22 8.11 -6.25 -2.90
CA ILE A 22 8.20 -5.73 -1.52
C ILE A 22 7.15 -4.65 -1.34
N SER A 23 6.48 -4.65 -0.19
CA SER A 23 5.54 -3.58 0.19
C SER A 23 5.60 -3.36 1.70
N GLY A 24 4.90 -2.34 2.21
CA GLY A 24 4.87 -2.06 3.64
C GLY A 24 4.22 -0.72 3.99
N GLY A 25 4.43 -0.30 5.23
CA GLY A 25 3.85 0.90 5.80
C GLY A 25 3.59 0.74 7.30
N GLY A 26 2.84 1.67 7.88
CA GLY A 26 2.38 1.54 9.26
C GLY A 26 1.51 0.29 9.49
N SER A 27 1.61 -0.27 10.70
CA SER A 27 0.76 -1.36 11.18
C SER A 27 -0.65 -0.85 11.52
N GLY A 28 -1.60 -1.74 11.79
CA GLY A 28 -3.01 -1.38 12.06
C GLY A 28 -3.95 -1.52 10.86
N HIS A 29 -3.45 -2.11 9.76
CA HIS A 29 -4.19 -2.37 8.51
C HIS A 29 -4.29 -3.86 8.20
N GLU A 30 -4.09 -4.72 9.20
CA GLU A 30 -4.00 -6.16 9.03
C GLU A 30 -5.29 -6.71 8.37
N PRO A 31 -5.19 -7.55 7.31
CA PRO A 31 -4.01 -8.32 6.90
C PRO A 31 -2.95 -7.58 6.08
N ALA A 32 -3.16 -6.32 5.69
CA ALA A 32 -2.14 -5.56 4.96
C ALA A 32 -0.94 -5.23 5.88
N HIS A 33 0.32 -5.48 5.51
CA HIS A 33 0.81 -6.15 4.29
C HIS A 33 1.24 -7.61 4.54
N ALA A 34 1.43 -8.02 5.80
CA ALA A 34 2.00 -9.31 6.17
C ALA A 34 1.17 -10.52 5.69
N GLY A 35 -0.16 -10.42 5.68
CA GLY A 35 -1.06 -11.47 5.19
C GLY A 35 -1.05 -11.66 3.66
N PHE A 36 -0.29 -10.84 2.92
CA PHE A 36 -0.07 -10.97 1.47
C PHE A 36 1.35 -11.44 1.13
N VAL A 37 2.14 -11.87 2.11
CA VAL A 37 3.46 -12.49 1.89
C VAL A 37 3.24 -13.95 1.51
N GLY A 38 3.56 -14.30 0.26
CA GLY A 38 3.10 -15.56 -0.34
C GLY A 38 3.58 -15.76 -1.78
N GLU A 39 3.34 -16.96 -2.32
CA GLU A 39 3.55 -17.23 -3.75
C GLU A 39 2.55 -16.42 -4.58
N GLY A 40 3.00 -15.85 -5.70
CA GLY A 40 2.18 -14.99 -6.56
C GLY A 40 1.77 -13.64 -5.96
N MET A 41 2.30 -13.25 -4.79
CA MET A 41 2.07 -11.95 -4.15
C MET A 41 3.39 -11.35 -3.64
N LEU A 42 3.51 -10.97 -2.35
CA LEU A 42 4.70 -10.33 -1.81
C LEU A 42 5.78 -11.34 -1.41
N SER A 43 7.04 -11.02 -1.70
CA SER A 43 8.22 -11.68 -1.13
C SER A 43 8.49 -11.22 0.30
N ALA A 44 8.20 -9.94 0.58
CA ALA A 44 8.41 -9.30 1.89
C ALA A 44 7.36 -8.21 2.21
N ALA A 45 7.04 -8.07 3.49
CA ALA A 45 6.27 -6.97 4.05
C ALA A 45 7.06 -6.27 5.16
N ILE A 46 7.23 -4.94 5.05
CA ILE A 46 7.95 -4.10 6.03
C ILE A 46 6.91 -3.41 6.93
N CYS A 47 6.94 -3.69 8.23
CA CYS A 47 5.92 -3.22 9.17
C CYS A 47 6.47 -2.11 10.07
N GLY A 48 5.86 -0.92 9.99
CA GLY A 48 6.16 0.20 10.87
C GLY A 48 5.50 0.09 12.25
N GLU A 49 5.43 1.21 12.97
CA GLU A 49 4.51 1.34 14.11
C GLU A 49 3.07 1.55 13.62
N VAL A 50 2.09 1.54 14.53
CA VAL A 50 0.69 1.78 14.17
C VAL A 50 0.57 3.14 13.47
N PHE A 51 0.09 3.12 12.23
CA PHE A 51 -0.09 4.28 11.34
C PHE A 51 1.18 5.11 11.05
N ALA A 52 2.38 4.58 11.30
CA ALA A 52 3.65 5.25 11.00
C ALA A 52 4.51 4.43 10.03
N SER A 53 4.94 5.06 8.93
CA SER A 53 5.84 4.46 7.94
C SER A 53 7.07 3.79 8.58
N PRO A 54 7.50 2.59 8.11
CA PRO A 54 8.70 1.94 8.62
C PRO A 54 9.94 2.80 8.35
N GLN A 55 10.93 2.67 9.22
CA GLN A 55 12.21 3.36 9.09
C GLN A 55 12.97 2.86 7.85
N VAL A 56 13.77 3.75 7.24
CA VAL A 56 14.62 3.48 6.07
C VAL A 56 15.46 2.21 6.24
N ASP A 57 16.12 2.05 7.39
CA ASP A 57 16.95 0.87 7.71
C ASP A 57 16.16 -0.45 7.70
N ALA A 58 14.89 -0.43 8.11
CA ALA A 58 14.03 -1.62 8.10
C ALA A 58 13.59 -1.99 6.68
N ILE A 59 13.32 -0.98 5.83
CA ILE A 59 13.00 -1.19 4.41
C ILE A 59 14.23 -1.72 3.68
N LEU A 60 15.39 -1.11 3.90
CA LEU A 60 16.67 -1.50 3.31
C LEU A 60 17.10 -2.91 3.74
N ALA A 61 16.90 -3.28 5.02
CA ALA A 61 17.10 -4.64 5.49
C ALA A 61 16.17 -5.64 4.77
N GLY A 62 14.90 -5.28 4.53
CA GLY A 62 13.98 -6.08 3.73
C GLY A 62 14.43 -6.24 2.27
N ILE A 63 14.87 -5.16 1.62
CA ILE A 63 15.44 -5.19 0.25
C ILE A 63 16.61 -6.16 0.19
N ARG A 64 17.61 -5.99 1.06
CA ARG A 64 18.80 -6.86 1.13
C ARG A 64 18.44 -8.33 1.39
N ALA A 65 17.37 -8.61 2.14
CA ALA A 65 16.99 -9.96 2.51
C ALA A 65 16.33 -10.76 1.36
N VAL A 66 15.64 -10.13 0.42
CA VAL A 66 14.89 -10.84 -0.65
C VAL A 66 15.29 -10.49 -2.09
N THR A 67 16.15 -9.50 -2.32
CA THR A 67 16.47 -9.06 -3.68
C THR A 67 17.56 -9.90 -4.32
N GLY A 68 17.19 -10.78 -5.25
CA GLY A 68 18.11 -11.57 -6.06
C GLY A 68 18.56 -10.87 -7.36
N PRO A 69 19.23 -11.60 -8.28
CA PRO A 69 19.82 -11.04 -9.52
C PRO A 69 18.83 -10.34 -10.46
N MET A 70 17.54 -10.70 -10.37
CA MET A 70 16.45 -10.10 -11.13
C MET A 70 15.97 -8.75 -10.59
N GLY A 71 16.40 -8.36 -9.38
CA GLY A 71 15.99 -7.11 -8.73
C GLY A 71 14.69 -7.22 -7.94
N CYS A 72 14.22 -6.07 -7.45
CA CYS A 72 12.96 -5.98 -6.70
C CYS A 72 12.10 -4.78 -7.11
N LEU A 73 10.78 -4.95 -7.02
CA LEU A 73 9.81 -3.87 -7.13
C LEU A 73 9.29 -3.48 -5.74
N LEU A 74 9.41 -2.20 -5.41
CA LEU A 74 8.76 -1.61 -4.24
C LEU A 74 7.35 -1.11 -4.61
N ILE A 75 6.34 -1.63 -3.91
CA ILE A 75 4.94 -1.19 -4.04
C ILE A 75 4.60 -0.34 -2.81
N VAL A 76 4.57 0.98 -3.01
CA VAL A 76 4.58 1.98 -1.92
C VAL A 76 3.26 2.74 -1.91
N LYS A 77 2.63 2.86 -0.74
CA LYS A 77 1.37 3.62 -0.64
C LYS A 77 1.61 5.12 -0.80
N ASN A 78 0.66 5.88 -1.34
CA ASN A 78 0.80 7.32 -1.62
C ASN A 78 0.69 8.22 -0.36
N TYR A 79 1.37 7.86 0.73
CA TYR A 79 1.52 8.67 1.93
C TYR A 79 2.91 9.29 1.97
N THR A 80 3.04 10.53 2.44
CA THR A 80 4.32 11.25 2.47
C THR A 80 5.43 10.49 3.19
N GLY A 81 5.13 9.91 4.36
CA GLY A 81 6.09 9.11 5.13
C GLY A 81 6.47 7.79 4.46
N ASP A 82 5.55 7.12 3.76
CA ASP A 82 5.85 5.92 2.99
C ASP A 82 6.75 6.29 1.79
N ARG A 83 6.37 7.32 1.01
CA ARG A 83 7.12 7.78 -0.17
C ARG A 83 8.55 8.21 0.15
N LEU A 84 8.75 8.98 1.21
CA LEU A 84 10.09 9.45 1.60
C LEU A 84 10.97 8.29 2.10
N ASN A 85 10.45 7.44 2.98
CA ASN A 85 11.26 6.37 3.57
C ASN A 85 11.58 5.25 2.56
N PHE A 86 10.61 4.83 1.74
CA PHE A 86 10.85 3.84 0.68
C PHE A 86 11.71 4.42 -0.45
N GLY A 87 11.53 5.69 -0.82
CA GLY A 87 12.36 6.35 -1.82
C GLY A 87 13.83 6.42 -1.40
N LEU A 88 14.10 6.85 -0.15
CA LEU A 88 15.47 6.90 0.37
C LEU A 88 16.10 5.49 0.51
N ALA A 89 15.31 4.49 0.93
CA ALA A 89 15.77 3.10 0.98
C ALA A 89 16.07 2.53 -0.43
N ALA A 90 15.29 2.90 -1.44
CA ALA A 90 15.51 2.49 -2.83
C ALA A 90 16.82 3.06 -3.39
N GLU A 91 17.07 4.37 -3.22
CA GLU A 91 18.31 5.00 -3.69
C GLU A 91 19.54 4.47 -2.93
N GLN A 92 19.42 4.22 -1.62
CA GLN A 92 20.47 3.58 -0.84
C GLN A 92 20.76 2.15 -1.36
N ALA A 93 19.73 1.35 -1.64
CA ALA A 93 19.89 0.01 -2.21
C ALA A 93 20.49 0.03 -3.63
N LYS A 94 20.11 1.00 -4.48
CA LYS A 94 20.74 1.20 -5.80
C LYS A 94 22.23 1.52 -5.66
N SER A 95 22.62 2.33 -4.68
CA SER A 95 24.04 2.62 -4.38
C SER A 95 24.84 1.38 -3.94
N GLU A 96 24.16 0.37 -3.39
CA GLU A 96 24.73 -0.93 -3.02
C GLU A 96 24.73 -1.95 -4.18
N GLY A 97 24.24 -1.56 -5.37
CA GLY A 97 24.22 -2.39 -6.57
C GLY A 97 22.93 -3.20 -6.79
N TYR A 98 21.90 -3.03 -5.94
CA TYR A 98 20.61 -3.67 -6.17
C TYR A 98 19.84 -3.01 -7.31
N LYS A 99 19.20 -3.82 -8.16
CA LYS A 99 18.21 -3.32 -9.14
C LYS A 99 16.88 -3.12 -8.42
N VAL A 100 16.42 -1.87 -8.34
CA VAL A 100 15.21 -1.51 -7.58
C VAL A 100 14.33 -0.58 -8.40
N GLU A 101 13.12 -1.02 -8.70
CA GLU A 101 12.05 -0.16 -9.24
C GLU A 101 11.00 0.17 -8.18
N THR A 102 10.18 1.19 -8.42
CA THR A 102 9.17 1.65 -7.45
C THR A 102 7.90 2.09 -8.14
N VAL A 103 6.76 1.54 -7.71
CA VAL A 103 5.42 1.97 -8.12
C VAL A 103 4.71 2.57 -6.91
N ILE A 104 4.29 3.83 -7.05
CA ILE A 104 3.46 4.53 -6.07
C ILE A 104 2.00 4.21 -6.31
N VAL A 105 1.32 3.83 -5.24
CA VAL A 105 -0.06 3.35 -5.22
C VAL A 105 -0.83 4.19 -4.19
N GLY A 106 -1.61 5.16 -4.63
CA GLY A 106 -2.70 5.66 -3.76
C GLY A 106 -3.87 4.69 -3.79
N ASP A 107 -5.09 5.07 -3.41
CA ASP A 107 -6.33 4.39 -3.89
C ASP A 107 -7.58 5.26 -3.95
N ASP A 108 -7.54 6.31 -3.15
CA ASP A 108 -8.70 7.10 -2.81
C ASP A 108 -9.06 8.17 -3.85
N CYS A 109 -10.19 7.98 -4.51
CA CYS A 109 -10.87 8.95 -5.37
C CYS A 109 -11.83 9.87 -4.60
N ALA A 110 -11.79 9.89 -3.26
CA ALA A 110 -12.43 10.95 -2.47
C ALA A 110 -11.87 12.35 -2.78
N PHE A 111 -10.60 12.42 -3.20
CA PHE A 111 -9.93 13.67 -3.56
C PHE A 111 -9.49 13.65 -5.03
N THR A 112 -9.44 14.82 -5.65
CA THR A 112 -9.00 14.99 -7.05
C THR A 112 -7.50 14.72 -7.27
N SER A 113 -6.74 14.43 -6.22
CA SER A 113 -5.38 13.92 -6.29
C SER A 113 -5.39 12.41 -6.47
N THR A 114 -5.37 11.96 -7.73
CA THR A 114 -5.57 10.55 -8.09
C THR A 114 -4.54 9.60 -7.46
N SER A 115 -5.04 8.40 -7.18
CA SER A 115 -4.63 7.53 -6.09
C SER A 115 -5.27 6.17 -6.45
N ARG A 116 -4.53 5.04 -6.64
CA ARG A 116 -5.12 3.77 -7.17
C ARG A 116 -4.55 2.38 -6.69
N HIS A 117 -5.15 1.70 -5.68
CA HIS A 117 -4.95 0.30 -5.17
C HIS A 117 -6.22 -0.53 -5.52
N SER A 118 -6.35 -1.86 -5.38
CA SER A 118 -5.61 -2.84 -4.57
C SER A 118 -5.36 -4.20 -5.24
N TRP A 119 -5.40 -4.26 -6.56
CA TRP A 119 -4.94 -5.42 -7.34
C TRP A 119 -3.44 -5.40 -7.66
N THR A 120 -2.77 -4.24 -7.54
CA THR A 120 -1.36 -4.00 -7.91
C THR A 120 -0.38 -5.05 -7.37
N LYS A 121 -0.49 -5.42 -6.08
CA LYS A 121 0.38 -6.42 -5.43
C LYS A 121 0.20 -7.82 -6.04
N ARG A 122 -1.01 -8.16 -6.45
CA ARG A 122 -1.35 -9.44 -7.09
C ARG A 122 -0.92 -9.47 -8.55
N VAL A 123 -1.10 -8.38 -9.29
CA VAL A 123 -0.63 -8.26 -10.68
C VAL A 123 0.90 -8.33 -10.72
N ALA A 124 1.59 -7.56 -9.88
CA ALA A 124 3.05 -7.60 -9.76
C ALA A 124 3.57 -8.99 -9.36
N GLY A 125 2.95 -9.61 -8.33
CA GLY A 125 3.32 -10.95 -7.88
C GLY A 125 3.07 -12.05 -8.91
N ALA A 126 1.98 -11.94 -9.70
CA ALA A 126 1.71 -12.86 -10.81
C ALA A 126 2.69 -12.66 -11.98
N ALA A 127 3.00 -11.41 -12.34
CA ALA A 127 4.00 -11.09 -13.38
C ALA A 127 5.39 -11.62 -13.01
N ALA A 128 5.83 -11.39 -11.76
CA ALA A 128 7.09 -11.93 -11.25
C ALA A 128 7.08 -13.46 -11.14
N ALA A 129 5.96 -14.08 -10.75
CA ALA A 129 5.82 -15.54 -10.72
C ALA A 129 5.91 -16.16 -12.12
N ALA A 130 5.47 -15.44 -13.15
CA ALA A 130 5.59 -15.81 -14.57
C ALA A 130 6.99 -15.53 -15.18
N GLY A 131 7.94 -15.02 -14.40
CA GLY A 131 9.34 -14.83 -14.82
C GLY A 131 9.61 -13.58 -15.67
N LEU A 132 8.70 -12.59 -15.65
CA LEU A 132 8.91 -11.31 -16.33
C LEU A 132 10.10 -10.53 -15.71
N SER A 133 10.73 -9.68 -16.52
CA SER A 133 11.80 -8.78 -16.07
C SER A 133 11.30 -7.70 -15.12
N LEU A 134 12.20 -7.05 -14.38
CA LEU A 134 11.86 -5.98 -13.44
C LEU A 134 11.04 -4.86 -14.09
N ASP A 135 11.43 -4.43 -15.29
CA ASP A 135 10.78 -3.35 -16.04
C ASP A 135 9.36 -3.75 -16.48
N GLU A 136 9.17 -4.99 -16.93
CA GLU A 136 7.85 -5.53 -17.31
C GLU A 136 6.94 -5.69 -16.09
N VAL A 137 7.47 -6.20 -14.97
CA VAL A 137 6.76 -6.31 -13.69
C VAL A 137 6.35 -4.93 -13.17
N ALA A 138 7.23 -3.93 -13.25
CA ALA A 138 6.94 -2.54 -12.90
C ALA A 138 5.88 -1.93 -13.83
N ALA A 139 5.93 -2.22 -15.15
CA ALA A 139 4.95 -1.73 -16.11
C ALA A 139 3.56 -2.36 -15.93
N GLU A 140 3.46 -3.66 -15.61
CA GLU A 140 2.20 -4.31 -15.25
C GLU A 140 1.65 -3.78 -13.92
N ALA A 141 2.51 -3.62 -12.90
CA ALA A 141 2.12 -3.03 -11.62
C ALA A 141 1.62 -1.58 -11.78
N LYS A 142 2.29 -0.77 -12.60
CA LYS A 142 1.89 0.61 -12.91
C LYS A 142 0.56 0.66 -13.65
N ARG A 143 0.35 -0.17 -14.68
CA ARG A 143 -0.97 -0.26 -15.36
C ARG A 143 -2.06 -0.72 -14.39
N ALA A 144 -1.76 -1.68 -13.52
CA ALA A 144 -2.69 -2.16 -12.50
C ALA A 144 -3.01 -1.14 -11.41
N SER A 145 -2.11 -0.20 -11.09
CA SER A 145 -2.52 0.98 -10.32
C SER A 145 -3.38 1.88 -11.22
N GLU A 146 -2.90 2.32 -12.38
CA GLU A 146 -3.59 3.26 -13.29
C GLU A 146 -5.05 2.92 -13.68
N MET A 147 -5.52 1.67 -13.50
CA MET A 147 -6.87 1.22 -13.84
C MET A 147 -7.85 1.03 -12.66
N VAL A 148 -7.45 1.22 -11.40
CA VAL A 148 -8.35 1.01 -10.23
C VAL A 148 -8.72 2.35 -9.57
N GLY A 149 -9.85 2.41 -8.88
CA GLY A 149 -10.20 3.52 -8.00
C GLY A 149 -11.04 2.99 -6.83
N THR A 150 -10.86 3.56 -5.64
CA THR A 150 -11.63 3.25 -4.44
C THR A 150 -12.15 4.55 -3.82
N MET A 151 -13.11 4.44 -2.91
CA MET A 151 -13.53 5.53 -2.05
C MET A 151 -14.16 4.93 -0.79
N GLY A 152 -13.64 5.32 0.37
CA GLY A 152 -14.15 4.87 1.67
C GLY A 152 -15.38 5.65 2.13
N VAL A 153 -16.15 5.07 3.05
CA VAL A 153 -17.15 5.80 3.86
C VAL A 153 -17.06 5.29 5.29
N ALA A 154 -16.96 6.21 6.25
CA ALA A 154 -16.82 5.90 7.67
C ALA A 154 -18.04 6.36 8.48
N LEU A 155 -18.50 5.52 9.41
CA LEU A 155 -19.53 5.86 10.41
C LEU A 155 -18.92 6.21 11.78
N SER A 156 -17.64 5.91 11.96
CA SER A 156 -16.83 6.24 13.13
C SER A 156 -15.35 6.27 12.73
N VAL A 157 -14.53 6.97 13.50
CA VAL A 157 -13.06 6.87 13.42
C VAL A 157 -12.55 5.64 14.19
N CYS A 158 -11.35 5.14 13.87
CA CYS A 158 -10.73 4.08 14.65
C CYS A 158 -9.99 4.63 15.88
N THR A 159 -9.88 3.83 16.94
CA THR A 159 -9.17 4.21 18.17
C THR A 159 -7.76 3.66 18.18
N LEU A 160 -6.77 4.53 18.33
CA LEU A 160 -5.37 4.11 18.50
C LEU A 160 -5.16 3.40 19.85
N PRO A 161 -4.29 2.38 19.94
CA PRO A 161 -3.99 1.71 21.20
C PRO A 161 -3.57 2.68 22.31
N GLY A 162 -4.24 2.61 23.46
CA GLY A 162 -3.99 3.50 24.60
C GLY A 162 -4.56 4.91 24.48
N GLN A 163 -5.27 5.25 23.41
CA GLN A 163 -5.98 6.53 23.25
C GLN A 163 -7.48 6.38 23.57
N VAL A 164 -8.12 7.52 23.86
CA VAL A 164 -9.58 7.60 23.99
C VAL A 164 -10.21 7.65 22.59
N THR A 165 -11.30 6.90 22.38
CA THR A 165 -12.09 6.97 21.14
C THR A 165 -12.58 8.39 20.89
N SER A 166 -12.25 8.96 19.73
CA SER A 166 -12.76 10.27 19.33
C SER A 166 -14.19 10.16 18.79
N ASP A 167 -15.04 11.10 19.17
CA ASP A 167 -16.42 11.26 18.72
C ASP A 167 -16.55 12.26 17.55
N ARG A 168 -15.44 12.61 16.86
CA ARG A 168 -15.36 13.69 15.84
C ARG A 168 -16.51 13.72 14.83
N LEU A 169 -17.05 12.56 14.43
CA LEU A 169 -18.15 12.50 13.48
C LEU A 169 -19.50 12.85 14.13
N GLY A 170 -19.72 12.44 15.38
CA GLY A 170 -20.99 12.55 16.09
C GLY A 170 -22.03 11.49 15.70
N PRO A 171 -23.10 11.34 16.48
CA PRO A 171 -24.17 10.37 16.20
C PRO A 171 -24.96 10.76 14.95
N GLY A 172 -25.31 9.76 14.13
CA GLY A 172 -26.11 9.98 12.92
C GLY A 172 -25.37 10.68 11.78
N LYS A 173 -24.04 10.76 11.84
CA LYS A 173 -23.19 11.29 10.76
C LYS A 173 -22.40 10.17 10.07
N MET A 174 -21.87 10.50 8.89
CA MET A 174 -20.92 9.70 8.13
C MET A 174 -19.88 10.62 7.48
N GLU A 175 -18.66 10.13 7.30
CA GLU A 175 -17.60 10.83 6.58
C GLU A 175 -17.25 10.09 5.29
N LEU A 176 -17.44 10.80 4.17
CA LEU A 176 -17.15 10.34 2.81
C LEU A 176 -15.64 10.53 2.57
N GLY A 177 -14.93 9.45 2.24
CA GLY A 177 -13.50 9.48 1.96
C GLY A 177 -12.58 9.64 3.17
N LEU A 178 -12.99 9.20 4.38
CA LEU A 178 -12.09 9.15 5.53
C LEU A 178 -10.85 8.30 5.17
N GLY A 179 -9.66 8.87 5.39
CA GLY A 179 -8.40 8.15 5.23
C GLY A 179 -8.22 7.03 6.25
N ILE A 180 -7.46 6.00 5.87
CA ILE A 180 -7.27 4.79 6.68
C ILE A 180 -6.57 5.03 8.03
N HIS A 181 -5.93 6.19 8.23
CA HIS A 181 -5.30 6.60 9.51
C HIS A 181 -6.12 7.65 10.27
N ASN A 182 -7.43 7.75 9.99
CA ASN A 182 -8.35 8.81 10.43
C ASN A 182 -8.09 10.20 9.81
N GLU A 183 -7.40 10.30 8.67
CA GLU A 183 -7.29 11.58 7.96
C GLU A 183 -8.70 12.11 7.61
N PRO A 184 -8.95 13.43 7.71
CA PRO A 184 -10.23 14.03 7.33
C PRO A 184 -10.62 13.65 5.91
N GLY A 185 -11.89 13.30 5.72
CA GLY A 185 -12.41 12.93 4.41
C GLY A 185 -12.80 14.12 3.54
N ALA A 186 -13.34 13.82 2.37
CA ALA A 186 -13.84 14.82 1.42
C ALA A 186 -15.07 15.58 1.95
N ALA A 187 -15.95 14.91 2.72
CA ALA A 187 -17.12 15.54 3.31
C ALA A 187 -17.66 14.80 4.55
N LEU A 188 -18.05 15.56 5.58
CA LEU A 188 -18.89 15.10 6.68
C LEU A 188 -20.36 15.36 6.34
N ALA A 189 -21.21 14.34 6.44
CA ALA A 189 -22.64 14.40 6.07
C ALA A 189 -23.54 13.71 7.11
N ASP A 190 -24.83 14.01 7.09
CA ASP A 190 -25.85 13.20 7.77
C ASP A 190 -25.94 11.80 7.17
N LEU A 191 -26.11 10.78 8.02
CA LEU A 191 -26.24 9.39 7.60
C LEU A 191 -27.40 9.22 6.60
N GLN A 192 -27.09 8.68 5.42
CA GLN A 192 -28.06 8.44 4.34
C GLN A 192 -28.42 6.95 4.22
N PRO A 193 -29.54 6.61 3.55
CA PRO A 193 -29.81 5.25 3.09
C PRO A 193 -28.65 4.70 2.25
N VAL A 194 -28.36 3.40 2.38
CA VAL A 194 -27.18 2.77 1.78
C VAL A 194 -27.15 2.91 0.26
N GLU A 195 -28.30 2.92 -0.39
CA GLU A 195 -28.46 3.09 -1.83
C GLU A 195 -27.96 4.47 -2.30
N VAL A 196 -28.19 5.52 -1.49
CA VAL A 196 -27.71 6.88 -1.76
C VAL A 196 -26.19 6.96 -1.58
N VAL A 197 -25.67 6.36 -0.51
CA VAL A 197 -24.23 6.30 -0.22
C VAL A 197 -23.47 5.56 -1.33
N VAL A 198 -23.94 4.37 -1.72
CA VAL A 198 -23.35 3.55 -2.78
C VAL A 198 -23.44 4.27 -4.13
N SER A 199 -24.56 4.92 -4.45
CA SER A 199 -24.69 5.71 -5.68
C SER A 199 -23.67 6.85 -5.74
N HIS A 200 -23.45 7.56 -4.63
CA HIS A 200 -22.44 8.62 -4.55
C HIS A 200 -21.02 8.07 -4.72
N VAL A 201 -20.67 7.00 -4.00
CA VAL A 201 -19.35 6.34 -4.08
C VAL A 201 -19.06 5.86 -5.52
N LEU A 202 -20.02 5.21 -6.17
CA LEU A 202 -19.88 4.78 -7.56
C LEU A 202 -19.75 5.97 -8.51
N GLN A 203 -20.48 7.06 -8.29
CA GLN A 203 -20.36 8.27 -9.11
C GLN A 203 -18.96 8.90 -9.03
N GLN A 204 -18.31 8.89 -7.85
CA GLN A 204 -16.93 9.36 -7.72
C GLN A 204 -15.93 8.41 -8.37
N ILE A 205 -16.04 7.10 -8.12
CA ILE A 205 -15.12 6.09 -8.70
C ILE A 205 -15.21 6.03 -10.24
N LEU A 206 -16.40 6.26 -10.81
CA LEU A 206 -16.62 6.29 -12.27
C LEU A 206 -16.41 7.69 -12.88
N SER A 207 -15.99 8.68 -12.09
CA SER A 207 -15.75 10.04 -12.55
C SER A 207 -14.47 10.12 -13.40
N PRO A 208 -14.41 10.90 -14.50
CA PRO A 208 -13.20 11.06 -15.30
C PRO A 208 -12.01 11.73 -14.58
N VAL A 209 -12.23 12.23 -13.36
CA VAL A 209 -11.19 12.80 -12.48
C VAL A 209 -10.73 11.84 -11.36
N CYS A 210 -11.24 10.60 -11.38
CA CYS A 210 -10.68 9.45 -10.68
C CYS A 210 -9.67 8.74 -11.61
#